data_AF-A0A6A1XLI5-F1
#
_entry.id   AF-A0A6A1XLI5-F1
#
_cell.length_a   1.000
_cell.length_b   1.000
_cell.length_c   1.000
_cell.angle_alpha   90.00
_cell.angle_beta   90.00
_cell.angle_gamma   90.00
#
_symmetry.space_group_name_H-M   'P 1'
#
loop_
_entity.id
_entity.type
_entity.pdbx_description
1 polymer ?
#
loop_
_entity_poly.entity_id
_entity_poly.type
_entity_poly.pdbx_seq_one_letter_code
_entity_poly.pdbx_strand_id
1 'polypeptide(L)'
;MIDGSHVCIDEFLPFQIPETWVWCKVKDLLEIQTGASFKKEQANANKKGIRILRGGNILPNKYIFKDDDVFVSEEFVNANTILKKNCIITPAVTSLENIGKMAVIEKDYNNVSAGGFVFIISPYIQAFNHSLLLAYFLQSPFLIETMRGITKKSGAAFYNLGKERLKELYLPLPPMAEQSRIVGKINEVLSSIMSR
;
A
#
# COMPACT_ATOMS: atom_id res chain seq x y z
N MET A 1 -2.80 -5.50 -21.39
CA MET A 1 -3.09 -5.41 -22.84
C MET A 1 -3.19 -3.95 -23.24
N ILE A 2 -2.47 -3.54 -24.28
CA ILE A 2 -2.79 -2.35 -25.07
C ILE A 2 -2.98 -2.94 -26.48
N ASP A 3 -4.10 -2.65 -27.13
CA ASP A 3 -4.48 -3.07 -28.51
C ASP A 3 -4.52 -4.57 -28.92
N GLY A 4 -4.19 -5.51 -28.04
CA GLY A 4 -4.26 -6.94 -28.38
C GLY A 4 -3.04 -7.47 -29.13
N SER A 5 -1.99 -6.66 -29.26
CA SER A 5 -0.65 -7.15 -29.63
C SER A 5 0.14 -7.64 -28.41
N HIS A 6 0.90 -8.73 -28.58
CA HIS A 6 1.90 -9.17 -27.62
C HIS A 6 3.09 -8.21 -27.69
N VAL A 7 3.16 -7.24 -26.78
CA VAL A 7 4.38 -6.46 -26.58
C VAL A 7 5.36 -7.34 -25.82
N CYS A 8 6.44 -7.76 -26.49
CA CYS A 8 7.57 -8.38 -25.81
C CYS A 8 8.23 -7.32 -24.92
N ILE A 9 8.08 -7.46 -23.61
CA ILE A 9 8.69 -6.53 -22.63
C ILE A 9 10.02 -7.06 -22.10
N ASP A 10 10.50 -8.20 -22.60
CA ASP A 10 11.65 -8.94 -22.04
C ASP A 10 12.92 -8.09 -21.92
N GLU A 11 13.18 -7.20 -22.87
CA GLU A 11 14.32 -6.27 -22.84
C GLU A 11 14.20 -5.19 -21.74
N PHE A 12 13.01 -4.97 -21.20
CA PHE A 12 12.71 -4.00 -20.14
C PHE A 12 12.49 -4.66 -18.78
N LEU A 13 12.48 -5.99 -18.72
CA LEU A 13 12.28 -6.72 -17.47
C LEU A 13 13.57 -6.74 -16.64
N PRO A 14 13.50 -6.48 -15.33
CA PRO A 14 14.69 -6.31 -14.50
C PRO A 14 15.44 -7.62 -14.23
N PHE A 15 14.76 -8.76 -14.36
CA PHE A 15 15.30 -10.10 -14.12
C PHE A 15 14.38 -11.18 -14.69
N GLN A 16 14.93 -12.39 -14.87
CA GLN A 16 14.17 -13.57 -15.24
C GLN A 16 13.29 -14.07 -14.09
N ILE A 17 12.08 -14.51 -14.41
CA ILE A 17 11.13 -15.12 -13.47
C ILE A 17 10.87 -16.59 -13.86
N PRO A 18 10.40 -17.45 -12.93
CA PRO A 18 9.99 -18.80 -13.30
C PRO A 18 8.91 -18.78 -14.38
N GLU A 19 8.89 -19.78 -15.26
CA GLU A 19 7.92 -19.89 -16.38
C GLU A 19 6.45 -19.89 -15.93
N THR A 20 6.20 -20.23 -14.66
CA THR A 20 4.86 -20.25 -14.07
C THR A 20 4.40 -18.88 -13.56
N TRP A 21 5.28 -17.88 -13.52
CA TRP A 21 4.99 -16.52 -13.07
C TRP A 21 4.72 -15.62 -14.27
N VAL A 22 4.04 -14.51 -14.03
CA VAL A 22 3.74 -13.52 -15.07
C VAL A 22 4.10 -12.12 -14.58
N TRP A 23 4.63 -11.28 -15.47
CA TRP A 23 4.78 -9.86 -15.18
C TRP A 23 3.45 -9.14 -15.36
N CYS A 24 3.01 -8.41 -14.34
CA CYS A 24 1.77 -7.64 -14.37
C CYS A 24 2.06 -6.18 -14.00
N LYS A 25 1.33 -5.23 -14.60
CA LYS A 25 1.34 -3.86 -14.11
C LYS A 25 0.53 -3.77 -12.82
N VAL A 26 0.93 -2.89 -11.90
CA VAL A 26 0.20 -2.63 -10.66
C VAL A 26 -1.28 -2.30 -10.93
N LYS A 27 -1.57 -1.47 -11.94
CA LYS A 27 -2.96 -1.12 -12.31
C LYS A 27 -3.85 -2.30 -12.69
N ASP A 28 -3.27 -3.40 -13.15
CA ASP A 28 -4.01 -4.59 -13.56
C ASP A 28 -4.37 -5.48 -12.35
N LEU A 29 -3.80 -5.19 -11.17
CA LEU A 29 -3.96 -6.00 -9.95
C LEU A 29 -4.80 -5.33 -8.87
N LEU A 30 -4.88 -3.99 -8.89
CA LEU A 30 -5.44 -3.23 -7.78
C LEU A 30 -5.90 -1.83 -8.20
N GLU A 31 -6.78 -1.25 -7.38
CA GLU A 31 -7.12 0.17 -7.43
C GLU A 31 -6.42 0.97 -6.34
N ILE A 32 -6.21 2.26 -6.61
CA ILE A 32 -5.57 3.19 -5.66
C ILE A 32 -6.41 4.45 -5.52
N GLN A 33 -6.72 4.83 -4.30
CA GLN A 33 -7.35 6.11 -3.97
C GLN A 33 -6.65 6.78 -2.80
N THR A 34 -6.84 8.09 -2.65
CA THR A 34 -6.44 8.82 -1.45
C THR A 34 -7.46 8.63 -0.34
N GLY A 35 -7.02 8.69 0.91
CA GLY A 35 -7.91 8.73 2.08
C GLY A 35 -8.75 10.02 2.17
N ALA A 36 -9.46 10.17 3.28
CA ALA A 36 -10.33 11.30 3.56
C ALA A 36 -9.55 12.61 3.75
N SER A 37 -10.00 13.65 3.07
CA SER A 37 -9.50 15.03 3.20
C SER A 37 -10.47 15.85 4.03
N PHE A 38 -9.98 16.46 5.11
CA PHE A 38 -10.74 17.31 6.01
C PHE A 38 -9.86 18.47 6.50
N LYS A 39 -10.51 19.55 6.91
CA LYS A 39 -9.86 20.73 7.49
C LYS A 39 -9.47 20.46 8.94
N LYS A 40 -8.44 21.15 9.44
CA LYS A 40 -7.93 20.95 10.80
C LYS A 40 -9.01 21.23 11.86
N GLU A 41 -9.89 22.19 11.60
CA GLU A 41 -10.97 22.62 12.49
C GLU A 41 -12.09 21.57 12.59
N GLN A 42 -12.15 20.61 11.66
CA GLN A 42 -13.10 19.50 11.67
C GLN A 42 -12.63 18.32 12.54
N ALA A 43 -11.45 18.41 13.14
CA ALA A 43 -10.95 17.41 14.08
C ALA A 43 -11.68 17.50 15.42
N ASN A 44 -12.24 16.38 15.86
CA ASN A 44 -12.96 16.25 17.11
C ASN A 44 -12.00 16.19 18.30
N ALA A 45 -11.96 17.24 19.12
CA ALA A 45 -11.14 17.32 20.31
C ALA A 45 -11.45 16.22 21.35
N ASN A 46 -12.69 15.70 21.35
CA ASN A 46 -13.14 14.64 22.26
C ASN A 46 -12.75 13.22 21.81
N LYS A 47 -12.00 13.08 20.70
CA LYS A 47 -11.57 11.79 20.11
C LYS A 47 -12.72 10.82 19.79
N LYS A 48 -13.90 11.35 19.42
CA LYS A 48 -15.06 10.56 18.96
C LYS A 48 -15.26 10.68 17.44
N GLY A 49 -15.89 9.67 16.86
CA GLY A 49 -16.18 9.60 15.42
C GLY A 49 -15.30 8.60 14.68
N ILE A 50 -15.00 8.88 13.42
CA ILE A 50 -14.13 8.07 12.57
C ILE A 50 -12.67 8.41 12.88
N ARG A 51 -11.88 7.41 13.26
CA ARG A 51 -10.43 7.52 13.47
C ARG A 51 -9.71 7.60 12.12
N ILE A 52 -8.77 8.52 12.00
CA ILE A 52 -8.01 8.77 10.76
C ILE A 52 -6.55 8.35 10.94
N LEU A 53 -6.15 7.31 10.21
CA LEU A 53 -4.74 6.91 10.10
C LEU A 53 -3.98 7.85 9.16
N ARG A 54 -2.87 8.38 9.66
CA ARG A 54 -1.95 9.26 8.92
C ARG A 54 -0.67 8.50 8.60
N GLY A 55 0.24 9.10 7.82
CA GLY A 55 1.50 8.44 7.43
C GLY A 55 2.31 7.91 8.61
N GLY A 56 2.28 8.60 9.76
CA GLY A 56 2.96 8.16 10.98
C GLY A 56 2.37 6.89 11.63
N ASN A 57 1.14 6.49 11.29
CA ASN A 57 0.51 5.25 11.75
C ASN A 57 1.00 4.02 10.98
N ILE A 58 1.62 4.23 9.81
CA ILE A 58 2.04 3.16 8.91
C ILE A 58 3.52 2.86 9.13
N LEU A 59 3.80 1.64 9.55
CA LEU A 59 5.15 1.10 9.74
C LEU A 59 5.40 0.01 8.68
N PRO A 60 6.65 -0.44 8.49
CA PRO A 60 6.90 -1.61 7.65
C PRO A 60 6.08 -2.81 8.15
N ASN A 61 5.26 -3.38 7.27
CA ASN A 61 4.41 -4.55 7.49
C ASN A 61 3.32 -4.44 8.56
N LYS A 62 3.11 -3.29 9.20
CA LYS A 62 2.06 -3.13 10.22
C LYS A 62 1.57 -1.69 10.32
N TYR A 63 0.35 -1.52 10.81
CA TYR A 63 -0.15 -0.21 11.23
C TYR A 63 -0.37 -0.19 12.73
N ILE A 64 -0.33 1.00 13.32
CA ILE A 64 -0.56 1.22 14.74
C ILE A 64 -1.58 2.33 14.96
N PHE A 65 -2.35 2.19 16.03
CA PHE A 65 -3.14 3.29 16.56
C PHE A 65 -2.30 4.08 17.56
N LYS A 66 -2.47 5.40 17.56
CA LYS A 66 -1.76 6.30 18.46
C LYS A 66 -2.75 7.10 19.28
N ASP A 67 -2.29 7.54 20.44
CA ASP A 67 -3.10 8.37 21.33
C ASP A 67 -3.41 9.74 20.70
N ASP A 68 -2.54 10.23 19.81
CA ASP A 68 -2.71 11.50 19.09
C ASP A 68 -3.40 11.35 17.72
N ASP A 69 -4.05 10.20 17.48
CA ASP A 69 -4.84 10.00 16.26
C ASP A 69 -5.94 11.04 16.13
N VAL A 70 -6.20 11.46 14.89
CA VAL A 70 -7.26 12.42 14.57
C VAL A 70 -8.59 11.69 14.45
N PHE A 71 -9.64 12.28 15.00
CA PHE A 71 -11.00 11.79 14.85
C PHE A 71 -11.85 12.88 14.20
N VAL A 72 -12.77 12.48 13.33
CA VAL A 72 -13.68 13.40 12.64
C VAL A 72 -15.09 12.82 12.64
N SER A 73 -16.10 13.67 12.51
CA SER A 73 -17.48 13.22 12.30
C SER A 73 -17.63 12.46 10.98
N GLU A 74 -18.55 11.50 10.94
CA GLU A 74 -18.79 10.65 9.76
C GLU A 74 -19.12 11.45 8.50
N GLU A 75 -19.80 12.60 8.64
CA GLU A 75 -20.13 13.51 7.54
C GLU A 75 -18.92 14.06 6.77
N PHE A 76 -17.72 14.05 7.37
CA PHE A 76 -16.48 14.50 6.73
C PHE A 76 -15.67 13.35 6.10
N VAL A 77 -16.17 12.12 6.17
CA VAL A 77 -15.48 10.93 5.66
C VAL A 77 -16.33 10.29 4.57
N ASN A 78 -15.74 10.16 3.38
CA ASN A 78 -16.36 9.36 2.33
C ASN A 78 -16.32 7.87 2.73
N ALA A 79 -17.47 7.20 2.69
CA ALA A 79 -17.61 5.78 3.04
C ALA A 79 -16.63 4.86 2.30
N ASN A 80 -16.25 5.20 1.06
CA ASN A 80 -15.28 4.43 0.27
C ASN A 80 -13.85 4.48 0.84
N THR A 81 -13.56 5.43 1.73
CA THR A 81 -12.24 5.54 2.39
C THR A 81 -12.16 4.77 3.72
N ILE A 82 -13.27 4.20 4.18
CA ILE A 82 -13.28 3.32 5.36
C ILE A 82 -12.44 2.08 5.06
N LEU A 83 -11.51 1.76 5.96
CA LEU A 83 -10.56 0.68 5.76
C LEU A 83 -11.26 -0.68 5.83
N LYS A 84 -11.07 -1.49 4.79
CA LYS A 84 -11.61 -2.85 4.68
C LYS A 84 -10.50 -3.88 4.72
N LYS A 85 -10.85 -5.09 5.12
CA LYS A 85 -9.94 -6.24 5.12
C LYS A 85 -9.29 -6.36 3.74
N ASN A 86 -8.02 -6.78 3.72
CA ASN A 86 -7.19 -6.96 2.52
C ASN A 86 -6.77 -5.67 1.79
N CYS A 87 -7.30 -4.49 2.14
CA CYS A 87 -6.73 -3.23 1.64
C CYS A 87 -5.29 -3.06 2.16
N ILE A 88 -4.48 -2.37 1.38
CA ILE A 88 -3.11 -1.99 1.74
C ILE A 88 -3.09 -0.47 1.94
N ILE A 89 -2.43 0.01 2.99
CA ILE A 89 -2.22 1.44 3.20
C ILE A 89 -0.74 1.79 3.10
N THR A 90 -0.44 2.91 2.45
CA THR A 90 0.92 3.47 2.32
C THR A 90 0.87 4.99 2.38
N PRO A 91 1.85 5.67 3.01
CA PRO A 91 1.96 7.12 2.88
C PRO A 91 2.11 7.53 1.41
N ALA A 92 1.28 8.48 0.95
CA ALA A 92 1.37 9.08 -0.37
C ALA A 92 2.38 10.25 -0.41
N VAL A 93 2.55 10.92 0.73
CA VAL A 93 3.53 11.99 0.94
C VAL A 93 4.36 11.64 2.16
N THR A 94 5.67 11.47 1.98
CA THR A 94 6.58 11.04 3.05
C THR A 94 8.03 11.38 2.72
N SER A 95 8.97 11.16 3.64
CA SER A 95 10.41 11.31 3.36
C SER A 95 10.98 10.09 2.62
N LEU A 96 12.16 10.22 2.00
CA LEU A 96 12.76 9.17 1.15
C LEU A 96 12.95 7.82 1.88
N GLU A 97 13.31 7.88 3.16
CA GLU A 97 13.51 6.71 4.01
C GLU A 97 12.21 5.99 4.37
N ASN A 98 11.07 6.66 4.21
CA ASN A 98 9.74 6.15 4.52
C ASN A 98 8.97 5.71 3.27
N ILE A 99 9.52 5.90 2.06
CA ILE A 99 8.97 5.37 0.82
C ILE A 99 8.90 3.85 0.89
N GLY A 100 7.77 3.31 0.45
CA GLY A 100 7.54 1.88 0.40
C GLY A 100 7.04 1.27 1.70
N LYS A 101 6.86 2.03 2.80
CA LYS A 101 6.18 1.49 3.99
C LYS A 101 4.73 1.11 3.67
N MET A 102 4.38 -0.15 3.86
CA MET A 102 3.03 -0.64 3.60
C MET A 102 2.53 -1.50 4.74
N ALA A 103 1.22 -1.44 4.97
CA ALA A 103 0.53 -2.30 5.92
C ALA A 103 -0.75 -2.85 5.30
N VAL A 104 -1.03 -4.13 5.53
CA VAL A 104 -2.28 -4.78 5.09
C VAL A 104 -3.29 -4.69 6.23
N ILE A 105 -4.52 -4.35 5.91
CA ILE A 105 -5.63 -4.28 6.86
C ILE A 105 -6.18 -5.69 7.11
N GLU A 106 -6.15 -6.16 8.36
CA GLU A 106 -6.48 -7.55 8.70
C GLU A 106 -7.99 -7.80 8.90
N LYS A 107 -8.77 -6.73 9.08
CA LYS A 107 -10.22 -6.80 9.33
C LYS A 107 -10.97 -5.59 8.79
N ASP A 108 -12.28 -5.75 8.60
CA ASP A 108 -13.13 -4.63 8.24
C ASP A 108 -13.31 -3.67 9.42
N TYR A 109 -13.19 -2.38 9.12
CA TYR A 109 -13.55 -1.33 10.03
C TYR A 109 -14.88 -0.67 9.60
N ASN A 110 -15.57 -0.10 10.58
CA ASN A 110 -16.71 0.80 10.40
C ASN A 110 -16.39 2.22 10.87
N ASN A 111 -15.30 2.41 11.62
CA ASN A 111 -14.94 3.67 12.26
C ASN A 111 -13.46 4.03 12.12
N VAL A 112 -12.76 3.45 11.12
CA VAL A 112 -11.37 3.78 10.81
C VAL A 112 -11.23 4.04 9.31
N SER A 113 -10.67 5.20 8.98
CA SER A 113 -10.30 5.62 7.63
C SER A 113 -8.81 6.02 7.60
N ALA A 114 -8.30 6.36 6.42
CA ALA A 114 -6.98 6.95 6.22
C ALA A 114 -7.12 8.43 5.85
N GLY A 115 -6.10 9.25 6.14
CA GLY A 115 -6.08 10.66 5.75
C GLY A 115 -5.73 10.88 4.28
N GLY A 116 -5.99 12.06 3.74
CA GLY A 116 -5.79 12.39 2.31
C GLY A 116 -4.35 12.24 1.79
N PHE A 117 -3.35 12.19 2.66
CA PHE A 117 -1.95 11.91 2.32
C PHE A 117 -1.55 10.44 2.50
N VAL A 118 -2.52 9.55 2.61
CA VAL A 118 -2.34 8.09 2.64
C VAL A 118 -3.09 7.52 1.44
N PHE A 119 -2.44 6.63 0.70
CA PHE A 119 -3.13 5.81 -0.29
C PHE A 119 -3.79 4.62 0.38
N ILE A 120 -5.03 4.37 -0.03
CA ILE A 120 -5.77 3.13 0.20
C ILE A 120 -5.72 2.37 -1.12
N ILE A 121 -5.07 1.22 -1.08
CA ILE A 121 -4.85 0.33 -2.21
C ILE A 121 -5.75 -0.88 -2.03
N SER A 122 -6.60 -1.17 -3.02
CA SER A 122 -7.59 -2.25 -2.97
C SER A 122 -7.29 -3.27 -4.06
N PRO A 123 -6.66 -4.41 -3.73
CA PRO A 123 -6.46 -5.50 -4.68
C PRO A 123 -7.77 -6.04 -5.25
N TYR A 124 -7.79 -6.42 -6.52
CA TYR A 124 -8.99 -7.04 -7.11
C TYR A 124 -9.24 -8.44 -6.53
N ILE A 125 -8.17 -9.19 -6.24
CA ILE A 125 -8.24 -10.48 -5.56
C ILE A 125 -8.27 -10.25 -4.04
N GLN A 126 -9.41 -10.57 -3.43
CA GLN A 126 -9.66 -10.36 -2.00
C GLN A 126 -9.17 -11.53 -1.13
N ALA A 127 -7.86 -11.82 -1.21
CA ALA A 127 -7.19 -12.84 -0.40
C ALA A 127 -6.04 -12.24 0.41
N PHE A 128 -5.96 -12.56 1.71
CA PHE A 128 -5.00 -11.94 2.61
C PHE A 128 -3.53 -12.18 2.19
N ASN A 129 -3.18 -13.41 1.81
CA ASN A 129 -1.84 -13.73 1.30
C ASN A 129 -1.53 -12.98 -0.01
N HIS A 130 -2.52 -12.73 -0.85
CA HIS A 130 -2.33 -11.94 -2.06
C HIS A 130 -1.98 -10.50 -1.71
N SER A 131 -2.73 -9.86 -0.81
CA SER A 131 -2.43 -8.51 -0.33
C SER A 131 -1.07 -8.41 0.37
N LEU A 132 -0.71 -9.40 1.19
CA LEU A 132 0.61 -9.48 1.83
C LEU A 132 1.73 -9.58 0.80
N LEU A 133 1.60 -10.44 -0.20
CA LEU A 133 2.60 -10.58 -1.25
C LEU A 133 2.81 -9.27 -2.01
N LEU A 134 1.71 -8.61 -2.43
CA LEU A 134 1.79 -7.32 -3.11
C LEU A 134 2.49 -6.27 -2.23
N ALA A 135 2.14 -6.21 -0.95
CA ALA A 135 2.80 -5.32 0.02
C ALA A 135 4.29 -5.66 0.19
N TYR A 136 4.66 -6.95 0.24
CA TYR A 136 6.06 -7.37 0.35
C TYR A 136 6.88 -7.04 -0.90
N PHE A 137 6.32 -7.26 -2.09
CA PHE A 137 7.00 -6.88 -3.33
C PHE A 137 7.24 -5.37 -3.36
N LEU A 138 6.22 -4.56 -3.10
CA LEU A 138 6.37 -3.11 -3.08
C LEU A 138 7.30 -2.60 -1.97
N GLN A 139 7.47 -3.38 -0.89
CA GLN A 139 8.47 -3.15 0.17
C GLN A 139 9.86 -3.72 -0.14
N SER A 140 10.04 -4.43 -1.26
CA SER A 140 11.36 -4.97 -1.61
C SER A 140 12.34 -3.84 -1.95
N PRO A 141 13.65 -4.01 -1.68
CA PRO A 141 14.65 -3.02 -2.03
C PRO A 141 14.58 -2.58 -3.50
N PHE A 142 14.34 -3.54 -4.39
CA PHE A 142 14.20 -3.29 -5.83
C PHE A 142 13.05 -2.30 -6.14
N LEU A 143 11.86 -2.51 -5.57
CA LEU A 143 10.72 -1.62 -5.83
C LEU A 143 10.77 -0.35 -5.01
N ILE A 144 11.41 -0.34 -3.84
CA ILE A 144 11.67 0.90 -3.10
C ILE A 144 12.56 1.83 -3.92
N GLU A 145 13.65 1.33 -4.50
CA GLU A 145 14.53 2.13 -5.36
C GLU A 145 13.79 2.61 -6.62
N THR A 146 13.00 1.73 -7.24
CA THR A 146 12.15 2.11 -8.38
C THR A 146 11.17 3.22 -8.00
N MET A 147 10.49 3.09 -6.84
CA MET A 147 9.56 4.10 -6.32
C MET A 147 10.27 5.41 -6.04
N ARG A 148 11.46 5.40 -5.43
CA ARG A 148 12.28 6.59 -5.19
C ARG A 148 12.57 7.34 -6.49
N GLY A 149 12.95 6.62 -7.55
CA GLY A 149 13.22 7.19 -8.87
C GLY A 149 12.00 7.86 -9.54
N ILE A 150 10.78 7.40 -9.23
CA ILE A 150 9.54 7.99 -9.78
C ILE A 150 8.92 9.06 -8.87
N THR A 151 9.43 9.27 -7.67
CA THR A 151 8.91 10.32 -6.77
C THR A 151 9.33 11.72 -7.21
N LYS A 152 8.54 12.72 -6.82
CA LYS A 152 8.88 14.14 -7.00
C LYS A 152 9.02 14.80 -5.64
N LYS A 153 10.05 15.63 -5.48
CA LYS A 153 10.22 16.47 -4.29
C LYS A 153 9.04 17.43 -4.16
N SER A 154 8.50 17.51 -2.95
CA SER A 154 7.39 18.36 -2.54
C SER A 154 7.81 19.11 -1.27
N GLY A 155 8.19 20.38 -1.41
CA GLY A 155 8.72 21.16 -0.28
C GLY A 155 10.13 20.75 0.18
N ALA A 156 10.49 21.09 1.42
CA ALA A 156 11.88 21.00 1.90
C ALA A 156 12.39 19.55 2.06
N ALA A 157 11.53 18.61 2.49
CA ALA A 157 11.92 17.23 2.82
C ALA A 157 10.86 16.14 2.49
N PHE A 158 9.74 16.50 1.87
CA PHE A 158 8.69 15.53 1.53
C PHE A 158 8.75 15.14 0.05
N TYR A 159 8.34 13.92 -0.24
CA TYR A 159 8.29 13.33 -1.56
C TYR A 159 6.88 12.78 -1.78
N ASN A 160 6.31 13.08 -2.95
CA ASN A 160 5.01 12.57 -3.34
C ASN A 160 5.22 11.32 -4.21
N LEU A 161 4.65 10.19 -3.76
CA LEU A 161 4.54 8.99 -4.56
C LEU A 161 3.40 9.19 -5.56
N GLY A 162 3.75 9.50 -6.82
CA GLY A 162 2.75 9.76 -7.84
C GLY A 162 1.89 8.52 -8.11
N LYS A 163 0.60 8.57 -7.78
CA LYS A 163 -0.39 7.49 -7.96
C LYS A 163 -0.31 6.86 -9.37
N GLU A 164 -0.33 7.68 -10.41
CA GLU A 164 -0.30 7.19 -11.80
C GLU A 164 1.03 6.52 -12.15
N ARG A 165 2.15 6.96 -11.57
CA ARG A 165 3.45 6.33 -11.78
C ARG A 165 3.56 4.99 -11.04
N LEU A 166 3.00 4.92 -9.83
CA LEU A 166 2.90 3.67 -9.07
C LEU A 166 2.07 2.62 -9.82
N LYS A 167 0.98 3.04 -10.47
CA LYS A 167 0.11 2.18 -11.29
C LYS A 167 0.82 1.55 -12.50
N GLU A 168 1.88 2.18 -13.00
CA GLU A 168 2.64 1.70 -14.16
C GLU A 168 3.82 0.79 -13.81
N LEU A 169 4.11 0.56 -12.51
CA LEU A 169 5.16 -0.36 -12.11
C LEU A 169 4.81 -1.81 -12.45
N TYR A 170 5.83 -2.62 -12.72
CA TYR A 170 5.69 -4.05 -12.97
C TYR A 170 5.99 -4.86 -11.70
N LEU A 171 5.17 -5.89 -11.46
CA LEU A 171 5.32 -6.89 -10.40
C LEU A 171 5.39 -8.29 -10.99
N PRO A 172 6.29 -9.17 -10.50
CA PRO A 172 6.32 -10.56 -10.91
C PRO A 172 5.29 -11.33 -10.09
N LEU A 173 4.17 -11.73 -10.69
CA LEU A 173 3.05 -12.37 -10.01
C LEU A 173 3.14 -13.92 -10.11
N PRO A 174 3.31 -14.64 -8.99
CA PRO A 174 3.24 -16.10 -8.96
C PRO A 174 1.79 -16.61 -8.99
N PRO A 175 1.58 -17.91 -9.29
CA PRO A 175 0.32 -18.60 -9.04
C PRO A 175 -0.09 -18.57 -7.55
N MET A 176 -1.39 -18.58 -7.24
CA MET A 176 -1.92 -18.41 -5.87
C MET A 176 -1.32 -19.35 -4.81
N ALA A 177 -1.06 -20.60 -5.17
CA ALA A 177 -0.41 -21.57 -4.28
C ALA A 177 1.02 -21.11 -3.89
N GLU A 178 1.76 -20.61 -4.87
CA GLU A 178 3.11 -20.10 -4.68
C GLU A 178 3.13 -18.78 -3.91
N GLN A 179 2.14 -17.90 -4.12
CA GLN A 179 1.96 -16.70 -3.28
C GLN A 179 1.83 -17.07 -1.81
N SER A 180 1.02 -18.09 -1.49
CA SER A 180 0.85 -18.56 -0.12
C SER A 180 2.11 -19.19 0.45
N ARG A 181 2.87 -19.95 -0.36
CA ARG A 181 4.16 -20.53 0.04
C ARG A 181 5.19 -19.44 0.37
N ILE A 182 5.31 -18.42 -0.48
CA ILE A 182 6.24 -17.29 -0.29
C ILE A 182 5.87 -16.52 0.97
N VAL A 183 4.60 -16.13 1.13
CA VAL A 183 4.12 -15.40 2.32
C VAL A 183 4.36 -16.21 3.59
N GLY A 184 4.09 -17.52 3.56
CA GLY A 184 4.39 -18.42 4.68
C GLY A 184 5.86 -18.38 5.08
N LYS A 185 6.78 -18.45 4.10
CA LYS A 185 8.22 -18.42 4.37
C LYS A 185 8.70 -17.07 4.89
N ILE A 186 8.18 -15.97 4.35
CA ILE A 186 8.49 -14.62 4.85
C ILE A 186 8.04 -14.49 6.31
N ASN A 187 6.82 -14.93 6.63
CA ASN A 187 6.29 -14.87 7.99
C ASN A 187 7.08 -15.73 8.99
N GLU A 188 7.52 -16.92 8.58
CA GLU A 188 8.40 -17.78 9.38
C GLU A 188 9.70 -17.05 9.76
N VAL A 189 10.37 -16.46 8.76
CA VAL A 189 11.62 -15.71 8.95
C VAL A 189 11.41 -14.48 9.82
N LEU A 190 10.40 -13.66 9.54
CA LEU A 190 10.10 -12.46 10.34
C LEU A 190 9.81 -12.82 11.79
N SER A 191 9.04 -13.88 12.03
CA SER A 191 8.72 -14.34 13.39
C SER A 191 9.98 -14.74 14.17
N SER A 192 10.93 -15.41 13.53
CA SER A 192 12.21 -15.81 14.15
C SER A 192 13.13 -14.65 14.54
N ILE A 193 12.99 -13.50 13.86
CA ILE A 193 13.77 -12.28 14.15
C ILE A 193 13.12 -11.49 15.28
N MET A 194 11.78 -11.42 15.31
CA MET A 194 11.02 -10.67 16.32
C MET A 194 10.93 -11.38 17.68
N SER A 195 11.22 -12.68 17.74
CA SER A 195 11.28 -13.44 18.99
C SER A 195 12.63 -13.35 19.71
N ARG A 196 13.55 -12.50 19.24
CA ARG A 196 14.84 -12.17 19.87
C ARG A 196 14.82 -10.75 20.40
#